data_AF-A0A1B3SLW6-F1
#
_entry.id   AF-A0A1B3SLW6-F1
#
_cell.length_a   1.000
_cell.length_b   1.000
_cell.length_c   1.000
_cell.angle_alpha   90.00
_cell.angle_beta   90.00
_cell.angle_gamma   90.00
#
_symmetry.space_group_name_H-M   'P 1'
#
loop_
_entity.id
_entity.type
_entity.pdbx_description
1 polymer ?
#
loop_
_entity_poly.entity_id
_entity_poly.type
_entity_poly.pdbx_seq_one_letter_code
_entity_poly.pdbx_strand_id
1 'polypeptide(L)'
;MNFLDTWKEIFFSEEFLGPQFYKASLTRTTNIDLIEPGDEYFVKSWEAIIRDINDRVDWEVIESTEDLINFLYTNKNSVNQIVGLIHKQAANKITKHIDNVIKWLKEKY
;
A
#
# COMPACT_ATOMS: atom_id res chain seq x y z
N MET A 1 17.18 5.53 11.70
CA MET A 1 16.07 4.62 12.02
C MET A 1 16.26 3.37 11.18
N ASN A 2 16.07 2.17 11.73
CA ASN A 2 16.20 0.92 10.99
C ASN A 2 15.03 0.79 9.99
N PHE A 3 15.26 0.27 8.79
CA PHE A 3 14.23 0.04 7.76
C PHE A 3 13.00 -0.74 8.29
N LEU A 4 13.21 -1.75 9.12
CA LEU A 4 12.14 -2.52 9.76
C LEU A 4 11.26 -1.65 10.68
N ASP A 5 11.83 -0.62 11.32
CA ASP A 5 11.05 0.31 12.13
C ASP A 5 10.21 1.23 11.23
N THR A 6 10.78 1.68 10.11
CA THR A 6 10.06 2.46 9.09
C THR A 6 8.91 1.65 8.48
N TRP A 7 9.14 0.38 8.15
CA TRP A 7 8.12 -0.51 7.61
C TRP A 7 7.00 -0.76 8.61
N LYS A 8 7.33 -1.02 9.89
CA LYS A 8 6.32 -1.16 10.96
C LYS A 8 5.48 0.10 11.12
N GLU A 9 6.09 1.29 11.06
CA GLU A 9 5.34 2.54 11.15
C GLU A 9 4.31 2.68 10.01
N ILE A 10 4.70 2.32 8.78
CA ILE A 10 3.77 2.31 7.64
C ILE A 10 2.67 1.27 7.84
N PHE A 11 3.05 0.05 8.23
CA PHE A 11 2.13 -1.08 8.37
C PHE A 11 1.11 -0.90 9.50
N PHE A 12 1.43 -0.11 10.53
CA PHE A 12 0.53 0.17 11.65
C PHE A 12 -0.06 1.58 11.64
N SER A 13 0.07 2.31 10.53
CA SER A 13 -0.44 3.67 10.43
C SER A 13 -1.83 3.70 9.80
N GLU A 14 -2.77 4.31 10.51
CA GLU A 14 -4.10 4.64 9.97
C GLU A 14 -4.02 5.56 8.76
N GLU A 15 -3.01 6.44 8.69
CA GLU A 15 -2.77 7.35 7.57
C GLU A 15 -2.42 6.58 6.28
N PHE A 16 -1.60 5.53 6.39
CA PHE A 16 -1.12 4.77 5.23
C PHE A 16 -2.00 3.59 4.84
N LEU A 17 -2.76 3.03 5.77
CA LEU A 17 -3.72 1.96 5.49
C LEU A 17 -5.10 2.51 5.14
N GLY A 18 -5.45 3.69 5.66
CA GLY A 18 -6.82 4.22 5.64
C GLY A 18 -7.65 3.62 6.78
N PRO A 19 -8.64 4.37 7.33
CA PRO A 19 -9.34 3.99 8.57
C PRO A 19 -9.99 2.60 8.53
N GLN A 20 -10.57 2.23 7.39
CA GLN A 20 -11.30 0.97 7.23
C GLN A 20 -10.36 -0.23 7.15
N PHE A 21 -9.28 -0.11 6.38
CA PHE A 21 -8.27 -1.17 6.25
C PHE A 21 -7.42 -1.29 7.52
N TYR A 22 -7.13 -0.19 8.19
CA TYR A 22 -6.49 -0.18 9.51
C TYR A 22 -7.33 -0.91 10.57
N LYS A 23 -8.64 -0.65 10.65
CA LYS A 23 -9.52 -1.37 11.57
C LYS A 23 -9.61 -2.86 11.23
N ALA A 24 -9.66 -3.21 9.95
CA ALA A 24 -9.65 -4.60 9.49
C ALA A 24 -8.33 -5.32 9.85
N SER A 25 -7.17 -4.67 9.67
CA SER A 25 -5.86 -5.26 10.00
C SER A 25 -5.69 -5.48 11.50
N LEU A 26 -6.19 -4.56 12.35
CA LEU A 26 -6.20 -4.71 13.80
C LEU A 26 -7.12 -5.85 14.28
N THR A 27 -8.27 -6.02 13.63
CA THR A 27 -9.27 -7.02 14.03
C THR A 27 -9.05 -8.39 13.37
N ARG A 28 -8.09 -8.49 12.43
CA ARG A 28 -7.87 -9.66 11.56
C ARG A 28 -9.15 -10.11 10.84
N THR A 29 -10.04 -9.18 10.55
CA THR A 29 -11.29 -9.44 9.81
C THR A 29 -11.20 -8.82 8.43
N THR A 30 -11.81 -9.47 7.43
CA THR A 30 -11.97 -8.91 6.09
C THR A 30 -13.25 -8.08 5.95
N ASN A 31 -13.93 -7.80 7.06
CA ASN A 31 -15.17 -7.03 7.06
C ASN A 31 -14.82 -5.55 7.03
N ILE A 32 -14.84 -5.00 5.83
CA ILE A 32 -14.52 -3.60 5.55
C ILE A 32 -15.84 -2.95 5.15
N ASP A 33 -16.31 -2.02 5.97
CA ASP A 33 -17.50 -1.21 5.65
C ASP A 33 -17.11 -0.21 4.55
N LEU A 34 -17.31 -0.62 3.31
CA LEU A 34 -16.96 0.16 2.13
C LEU A 34 -18.08 1.17 1.84
N ILE A 35 -17.70 2.44 1.70
CA ILE A 35 -18.65 3.55 1.61
C ILE A 35 -19.01 3.83 0.15
N GLU A 36 -18.08 3.64 -0.79
CA GLU A 36 -18.30 3.95 -2.22
C GLU A 36 -17.91 2.80 -3.17
N PRO A 37 -18.61 2.69 -4.33
CA PRO A 37 -18.16 1.85 -5.44
C PRO A 37 -16.73 2.21 -5.86
N GLY A 38 -15.84 1.21 -5.90
CA GLY A 38 -14.42 1.39 -6.21
C GLY A 38 -13.49 1.47 -5.00
N ASP A 39 -14.02 1.71 -3.78
CA ASP A 39 -13.23 1.57 -2.56
C ASP A 39 -12.86 0.10 -2.31
N GLU A 40 -13.74 -0.83 -2.69
CA GLU A 40 -13.44 -2.27 -2.65
C GLU A 40 -12.18 -2.61 -3.45
N TYR A 41 -12.08 -2.09 -4.67
CA TYR A 41 -10.95 -2.33 -5.56
C TYR A 41 -9.69 -1.65 -5.04
N PHE A 42 -9.80 -0.45 -4.49
CA PHE A 42 -8.69 0.22 -3.83
C PHE A 42 -8.16 -0.61 -2.67
N VAL A 43 -9.03 -0.98 -1.73
CA VAL A 43 -8.67 -1.70 -0.52
C VAL A 43 -8.06 -3.07 -0.84
N LYS A 44 -8.69 -3.86 -1.71
CA LYS A 44 -8.16 -5.18 -2.11
C LYS A 44 -6.81 -5.07 -2.81
N SER A 45 -6.64 -4.08 -3.69
CA SER A 45 -5.37 -3.89 -4.39
C SER A 45 -4.27 -3.41 -3.46
N TRP A 46 -4.59 -2.51 -2.54
CA TRP A 46 -3.63 -2.01 -1.56
C TRP A 46 -3.23 -3.09 -0.55
N GLU A 47 -4.18 -3.90 -0.09
CA GLU A 47 -3.91 -5.07 0.73
C GLU A 47 -2.94 -6.04 0.06
N ALA A 48 -3.16 -6.34 -1.23
CA ALA A 48 -2.29 -7.22 -1.99
C ALA A 48 -0.86 -6.65 -2.08
N ILE A 49 -0.72 -5.34 -2.32
CA ILE A 49 0.58 -4.65 -2.35
C ILE A 49 1.27 -4.74 -0.98
N ILE A 50 0.56 -4.44 0.10
CA ILE A 50 1.12 -4.48 1.46
C ILE A 50 1.57 -5.90 1.84
N ARG A 51 0.80 -6.93 1.47
CA ARG A 51 1.19 -8.33 1.70
C ARG A 51 2.45 -8.70 0.92
N ASP A 52 2.55 -8.33 -0.36
CA ASP A 52 3.75 -8.60 -1.17
C ASP A 52 4.98 -7.85 -0.62
N ILE A 53 4.81 -6.62 -0.12
CA ILE A 53 5.90 -5.93 0.59
C ILE A 53 6.30 -6.71 1.84
N ASN A 54 5.34 -7.13 2.66
CA ASN A 54 5.64 -7.83 3.90
C ASN A 54 6.39 -9.15 3.65
N ASP A 55 5.92 -9.96 2.68
CA ASP A 55 6.60 -11.20 2.30
C ASP A 55 8.04 -10.95 1.82
N ARG A 56 8.26 -9.86 1.06
CA ARG A 56 9.60 -9.47 0.58
C ARG A 56 10.51 -8.91 1.65
N VAL A 57 9.95 -8.23 2.65
CA VAL A 57 10.71 -7.80 3.83
C VAL A 57 11.11 -9.02 4.66
N ASP A 58 10.19 -9.96 4.87
CA ASP A 58 10.45 -11.21 5.59
C ASP A 58 11.51 -12.07 4.87
N TRP A 59 11.59 -11.99 3.54
CA TRP A 59 12.58 -12.70 2.72
C TRP A 59 13.87 -11.91 2.46
N GLU A 60 14.04 -10.76 3.11
CA GLU A 60 15.24 -9.91 2.94
C GLU A 60 15.46 -9.48 1.47
N VAL A 61 14.38 -9.33 0.70
CA VAL A 61 14.41 -8.82 -0.69
C VAL A 61 14.27 -7.29 -0.72
N ILE A 62 13.45 -6.74 0.19
CA ILE A 62 13.37 -5.31 0.45
C ILE A 62 14.05 -5.07 1.79
N GLU A 63 15.25 -4.49 1.76
CA GLU A 63 16.06 -4.26 2.97
C GLU A 63 16.28 -2.78 3.27
N SER A 64 15.84 -1.90 2.37
CA SER A 64 16.05 -0.46 2.46
C SER A 64 14.85 0.37 2.00
N THR A 65 14.85 1.64 2.38
CA THR A 65 13.85 2.62 1.91
C THR A 65 13.88 2.79 0.38
N GLU A 66 15.06 2.72 -0.23
CA GLU A 66 15.23 2.83 -1.70
C GLU A 66 14.56 1.63 -2.41
N ASP A 67 14.75 0.41 -1.88
CA ASP A 67 14.12 -0.80 -2.43
C ASP A 67 12.60 -0.73 -2.32
N LEU A 68 12.08 -0.24 -1.19
CA LEU A 68 10.65 -0.04 -0.99
C LEU A 68 10.08 0.99 -1.98
N ILE A 69 10.77 2.11 -2.19
CA ILE A 69 10.38 3.13 -3.16
C ILE A 69 10.37 2.53 -4.58
N ASN A 70 11.41 1.78 -4.96
CA ASN A 70 11.50 1.13 -6.28
C ASN A 70 10.38 0.09 -6.49
N PHE A 71 10.08 -0.68 -5.45
CA PHE A 71 8.99 -1.65 -5.46
C PHE A 71 7.62 -0.95 -5.64
N LEU A 72 7.39 0.15 -4.93
CA LEU A 72 6.17 0.95 -5.04
C LEU A 72 6.01 1.58 -6.43
N TYR A 73 7.08 2.10 -7.03
CA TYR A 73 7.05 2.58 -8.42
C TYR A 73 6.71 1.47 -9.42
N THR A 74 7.27 0.27 -9.23
CA THR A 74 6.95 -0.89 -10.07
C THR A 74 5.47 -1.24 -9.97
N ASN A 75 4.93 -1.33 -8.75
CA ASN A 75 3.52 -1.60 -8.52
C ASN A 75 2.61 -0.52 -9.09
N LYS A 76 2.98 0.76 -8.97
CA LYS A 76 2.22 1.88 -9.57
C LYS A 76 2.03 1.67 -11.08
N ASN A 77 3.08 1.27 -11.78
CA ASN A 77 3.01 0.99 -13.22
C ASN A 77 2.11 -0.21 -13.51
N SER A 78 2.24 -1.29 -12.75
CA SER A 78 1.39 -2.49 -12.89
C SER A 78 -0.08 -2.22 -12.60
N VAL A 79 -0.40 -1.44 -11.56
CA VAL A 79 -1.79 -1.04 -11.22
C VAL A 79 -2.42 -0.26 -12.37
N ASN A 80 -1.68 0.69 -12.95
CA ASN A 80 -2.17 1.42 -14.12
C ASN A 80 -2.44 0.51 -15.32
N GLN A 81 -1.61 -0.51 -15.53
CA GLN A 81 -1.79 -1.45 -16.64
C GLN A 81 -2.91 -2.46 -16.41
N ILE A 82 -3.09 -2.98 -15.21
CA ILE A 82 -4.03 -4.06 -14.93
C ILE A 82 -5.37 -3.50 -14.46
N VAL A 83 -5.35 -2.75 -13.36
CA VAL A 83 -6.56 -2.18 -12.76
C VAL A 83 -7.08 -1.04 -13.63
N GLY A 84 -6.21 -0.28 -14.31
CA GLY A 84 -6.62 0.82 -15.17
C GLY A 84 -7.50 0.40 -16.36
N LEU A 85 -7.32 -0.82 -16.86
CA LEU A 85 -8.12 -1.38 -17.96
C LEU A 85 -9.54 -1.78 -17.50
N ILE A 86 -9.69 -2.15 -16.23
CA ILE A 86 -10.94 -2.68 -15.67
C ILE A 86 -11.71 -1.59 -14.89
N HIS A 87 -11.00 -0.78 -14.13
CA HIS A 87 -11.57 0.17 -13.17
C HIS A 87 -10.68 1.42 -12.99
N LYS A 88 -10.66 2.31 -14.00
CA LYS A 88 -9.82 3.52 -14.06
C LYS A 88 -9.82 4.39 -12.79
N GLN A 89 -10.98 4.60 -12.17
CA GLN A 89 -11.07 5.41 -10.94
C GLN A 89 -10.34 4.76 -9.75
N ALA A 90 -10.35 3.44 -9.67
CA ALA A 90 -9.65 2.71 -8.61
C ALA A 90 -8.15 2.75 -8.85
N ALA A 91 -7.70 2.54 -10.10
CA ALA A 91 -6.30 2.69 -10.47
C ALA A 91 -5.77 4.09 -10.13
N ASN A 92 -6.54 5.16 -10.39
CA ASN A 92 -6.18 6.52 -10.01
C ASN A 92 -6.08 6.70 -8.48
N LYS A 93 -7.04 6.16 -7.71
CA LYS A 93 -7.00 6.20 -6.24
C LYS A 93 -5.74 5.49 -5.70
N ILE A 94 -5.46 4.28 -6.19
CA ILE A 94 -4.31 3.47 -5.75
C ILE A 94 -2.98 4.15 -6.12
N THR A 95 -2.81 4.59 -7.36
CA THR A 95 -1.56 5.22 -7.80
C THR A 95 -1.28 6.55 -7.11
N LYS A 96 -2.32 7.34 -6.82
CA LYS A 96 -2.18 8.55 -6.00
C LYS A 96 -1.77 8.23 -4.57
N HIS A 97 -2.33 7.15 -4.00
CA HIS A 97 -1.94 6.69 -2.66
C HIS A 97 -0.49 6.24 -2.61
N ILE A 98 -0.04 5.47 -3.61
CA ILE A 98 1.37 5.07 -3.76
C ILE A 98 2.27 6.32 -3.84
N ASP A 99 1.89 7.34 -4.62
CA ASP A 99 2.66 8.58 -4.73
C ASP A 99 2.80 9.31 -3.39
N ASN A 100 1.73 9.33 -2.58
CA ASN A 100 1.78 9.92 -1.24
C ASN A 100 2.74 9.16 -0.31
N VAL A 101 2.71 7.83 -0.33
CA VAL A 101 3.61 6.98 0.48
C VAL A 101 5.07 7.20 0.07
N ILE A 102 5.36 7.21 -1.24
CA ILE A 102 6.70 7.47 -1.77
C ILE A 102 7.18 8.86 -1.37
N LYS A 103 6.33 9.88 -1.49
CA LYS A 103 6.67 11.25 -1.10
C LYS A 103 7.06 11.33 0.37
N TRP A 104 6.26 10.72 1.25
CA TRP A 104 6.54 10.68 2.68
C TRP A 104 7.86 9.96 2.99
N LEU A 105 8.12 8.81 2.34
CA LEU A 105 9.38 8.08 2.49
C LEU A 105 10.59 8.94 2.13
N LYS A 106 10.50 9.74 1.06
CA LYS A 106 11.58 10.64 0.61
C LYS A 106 11.74 11.91 1.47
N GLU A 107 10.70 12.35 2.15
CA GLU A 107 10.77 13.52 3.03
C GLU A 107 11.34 13.16 4.41
N LYS A 108 11.16 11.90 4.83
CA LYS A 108 11.58 11.41 6.14
C LYS A 108 12.97 10.77 6.15
N TYR A 109 13.48 10.30 5.01
CA TYR A 109 14.77 9.60 4.85
C TYR A 109 15.52 10.10 3.63
#